data_AF-A0A354BKD2-F1
#
_entry.id   AF-A0A354BKD2-F1
#
_cell.length_a   1.000
_cell.length_b   1.000
_cell.length_c   1.000
_cell.angle_alpha   90.00
_cell.angle_beta   90.00
_cell.angle_gamma   90.00
#
_symmetry.space_group_name_H-M   'P 1'
#
loop_
_entity.id
_entity.type
_entity.pdbx_description
1 polymer ?
#
loop_
_entity_poly.entity_id
_entity_poly.type
_entity_poly.pdbx_seq_one_letter_code
_entity_poly.pdbx_strand_id
1 'polypeptide(L)'
;MRSLFLVVGLFAICSVLGGCPAWSSQRINYQDVSEGNPTLVSGLLPQGVAIGDVTSQRALLWVRTDGAAVVRVEWAPLSLWEQASKMATVVAPVSRTAFLKTDAETDYTLTIPLEGLTPSTRYRYHVVVGPTESSQSQPPGKPAATGEFVTLPDEHTSAAVAFAWSGDLGSGGRCRRGVDGYPIFDAIHRYHPAFFLFLGDTIYGDHVCPSPPNEPGADFKATTLDAYRLRHRYQRGADALRRFLVETPVYVVWDDHEVRNNFAGPYDEQMPAGRQA
;
A
#
# COMPACT_ATOMS: atom_id res chain seq x y z
N MET A 1 -12.65 -15.71 78.18
CA MET A 1 -13.52 -14.77 77.44
C MET A 1 -12.69 -13.61 76.92
N ARG A 2 -12.32 -13.63 75.63
CA ARG A 2 -11.81 -12.47 74.89
C ARG A 2 -12.28 -12.62 73.44
N SER A 3 -13.21 -11.75 73.04
CA SER A 3 -13.78 -11.70 71.69
C SER A 3 -12.91 -10.83 70.80
N LEU A 4 -12.58 -11.33 69.61
CA LEU A 4 -11.82 -10.66 68.56
C LEU A 4 -12.82 -9.86 67.69
N PHE A 5 -12.63 -8.54 67.57
CA PHE A 5 -13.39 -7.71 66.63
C PHE A 5 -12.63 -7.59 65.30
N LEU A 6 -13.30 -7.96 64.21
CA LEU A 6 -12.84 -7.84 62.83
C LEU A 6 -13.30 -6.47 62.29
N VAL A 7 -12.36 -5.61 61.88
CA VAL A 7 -12.66 -4.33 61.20
C VAL A 7 -12.49 -4.54 59.70
N VAL A 8 -13.58 -4.38 58.95
CA VAL A 8 -13.59 -4.40 57.48
C VAL A 8 -13.42 -2.96 56.99
N GLY A 9 -12.30 -2.66 56.34
CA GLY A 9 -12.03 -1.36 55.72
C GLY A 9 -12.61 -1.28 54.31
N LEU A 10 -13.49 -0.29 54.07
CA LEU A 10 -14.03 0.08 52.77
C LEU A 10 -13.00 0.92 52.00
N PHE A 11 -12.52 0.44 50.85
CA PHE A 11 -11.72 1.24 49.92
C PHE A 11 -12.65 1.97 48.92
N ALA A 12 -12.70 3.30 49.03
CA ALA A 12 -13.33 4.16 48.04
C ALA A 12 -12.30 4.51 46.94
N ILE A 13 -12.59 4.13 45.69
CA ILE A 13 -11.79 4.48 44.51
C ILE A 13 -12.35 5.77 43.93
N CYS A 14 -11.60 6.88 44.08
CA CYS A 14 -11.86 8.14 43.37
C CYS A 14 -11.41 8.00 41.91
N SER A 15 -12.37 8.03 40.98
CA SER A 15 -12.13 8.17 39.54
C SER A 15 -11.88 9.64 39.19
N VAL A 16 -10.64 9.98 38.85
CA VAL A 16 -10.27 11.29 38.32
C VAL A 16 -10.60 11.31 36.82
N LEU A 17 -11.57 12.14 36.44
CA LEU A 17 -11.91 12.46 35.05
C LEU A 17 -10.79 13.32 34.43
N GLY A 18 -9.89 12.70 33.67
CA GLY A 18 -8.96 13.40 32.79
C GLY A 18 -9.65 13.73 31.46
N GLY A 19 -9.96 15.00 31.24
CA GLY A 19 -10.48 15.49 29.96
C GLY A 19 -9.41 15.45 28.87
N CYS A 20 -9.72 14.82 27.73
CA CYS A 20 -8.95 14.95 26.50
C CYS A 20 -9.11 16.37 25.94
N PRO A 21 -8.02 17.10 25.59
CA PRO A 21 -8.16 18.33 24.82
C PRO A 21 -8.55 17.97 23.38
N ALA A 22 -9.64 18.59 22.92
CA ALA A 22 -10.12 18.49 21.55
C ALA A 22 -9.06 18.99 20.56
N TRP A 23 -8.68 18.15 19.59
CA TRP A 23 -7.81 18.53 18.48
C TRP A 23 -8.56 19.48 17.54
N SER A 24 -8.00 20.67 17.31
CA SER A 24 -8.50 21.64 16.35
C SER A 24 -8.25 21.16 14.92
N SER A 25 -9.30 21.02 14.13
CA SER A 25 -9.24 20.77 12.69
C SER A 25 -8.82 22.04 11.95
N GLN A 26 -7.52 22.28 11.84
CA GLN A 26 -7.03 23.24 10.84
C GLN A 26 -7.09 22.57 9.46
N ARG A 27 -8.00 23.06 8.61
CA ARG A 27 -8.00 22.76 7.17
C ARG A 27 -6.71 23.32 6.58
N ILE A 28 -5.84 22.46 6.09
CA ILE A 28 -4.65 22.86 5.34
C ILE A 28 -5.04 22.94 3.87
N ASN A 29 -4.99 24.16 3.32
CA ASN A 29 -5.04 24.41 1.88
C ASN A 29 -3.78 23.81 1.25
N TYR A 30 -3.95 22.78 0.41
CA TYR A 30 -2.87 22.21 -0.38
C TYR A 30 -2.72 23.00 -1.68
N GLN A 31 -1.81 23.98 -1.67
CA GLN A 31 -1.17 24.48 -2.89
C GLN A 31 0.32 24.59 -2.62
N ASP A 32 1.10 23.65 -3.16
CA ASP A 32 2.25 23.99 -4.02
C ASP A 32 2.72 22.72 -4.77
N VAL A 33 2.94 22.84 -6.07
CA VAL A 33 3.50 21.78 -6.92
C VAL A 33 4.98 22.08 -7.08
N SER A 34 5.78 21.50 -6.21
CA SER A 34 7.23 21.40 -6.40
C SER A 34 7.55 20.12 -7.18
N GLU A 35 8.16 20.27 -8.35
CA GLU A 35 8.81 19.15 -9.06
C GLU A 35 9.85 18.51 -8.13
N GLY A 36 9.66 17.24 -7.76
CA GLY A 36 10.66 16.48 -6.99
C GLY A 36 10.13 15.51 -5.93
N ASN A 37 8.86 15.62 -5.52
CA ASN A 37 8.25 14.71 -4.55
C ASN A 37 7.55 13.52 -5.22
N PRO A 38 7.47 12.35 -4.56
CA PRO A 38 6.64 11.24 -5.02
C PRO A 38 5.20 11.70 -5.23
N THR A 39 4.65 11.39 -6.40
CA THR A 39 3.31 11.85 -6.79
C THR A 39 2.60 10.77 -7.58
N LEU A 40 1.32 10.55 -7.24
CA LEU A 40 0.38 9.80 -8.06
C LEU A 40 -0.33 10.78 -9.00
N VAL A 41 -0.22 10.57 -10.31
CA VAL A 41 -1.03 11.32 -11.28
C VAL A 41 -2.39 10.64 -11.35
N SER A 42 -3.41 11.31 -10.81
CA SER A 42 -4.77 10.79 -10.70
C SER A 42 -5.35 10.40 -12.07
N GLY A 43 -5.92 9.19 -12.17
CA GLY A 43 -6.72 8.72 -13.30
C GLY A 43 -6.17 7.48 -14.03
N LEU A 44 -4.85 7.31 -14.13
CA LEU A 44 -4.27 6.17 -14.88
C LEU A 44 -4.07 4.92 -14.01
N LEU A 45 -3.88 5.12 -12.70
CA LEU A 45 -3.63 4.07 -11.71
C LEU A 45 -4.60 4.24 -10.52
N PRO A 46 -5.87 3.81 -10.66
CA PRO A 46 -6.91 4.05 -9.67
C PRO A 46 -6.63 3.42 -8.30
N GLN A 47 -5.87 2.32 -8.26
CA GLN A 47 -5.41 1.66 -7.02
C GLN A 47 -3.97 2.01 -6.63
N GLY A 48 -3.38 3.02 -7.29
CA GLY A 48 -2.00 3.44 -7.08
C GLY A 48 -0.97 2.40 -7.52
N VAL A 49 0.19 2.47 -6.87
CA VAL A 49 1.30 1.52 -7.04
C VAL A 49 1.67 0.96 -5.68
N ALA A 50 2.39 -0.16 -5.66
CA ALA A 50 3.05 -0.65 -4.46
C ALA A 50 4.44 -1.17 -4.81
N ILE A 51 5.44 -0.79 -4.03
CA ILE A 51 6.76 -1.42 -4.06
C ILE A 51 6.84 -2.43 -2.91
N GLY A 52 7.27 -3.64 -3.19
CA GLY A 52 7.30 -4.72 -2.21
C GLY A 52 8.39 -5.74 -2.50
N ASP A 53 8.53 -6.71 -1.59
CA ASP A 53 9.52 -7.79 -1.67
C ASP A 53 10.93 -7.28 -2.03
N VAL A 54 11.29 -6.12 -1.49
CA VAL A 54 12.58 -5.48 -1.72
C VAL A 54 13.66 -6.35 -1.08
N THR A 55 14.74 -6.62 -1.80
CA THR A 55 15.92 -7.27 -1.26
C THR A 55 17.12 -6.34 -1.41
N SER A 56 18.32 -6.87 -1.20
CA SER A 56 19.55 -6.15 -1.50
C SER A 56 19.77 -5.89 -2.99
N GLN A 57 19.12 -6.66 -3.88
CA GLN A 57 19.40 -6.65 -5.32
C GLN A 57 18.16 -6.64 -6.22
N ARG A 58 16.97 -6.81 -5.67
CA ARG A 58 15.71 -6.78 -6.42
C ARG A 58 14.60 -6.06 -5.67
N ALA A 59 13.55 -5.68 -6.39
CA ALA A 59 12.27 -5.24 -5.84
C ALA A 59 11.13 -5.66 -6.76
N LEU A 60 9.91 -5.74 -6.24
CA LEU A 60 8.70 -5.95 -7.04
C LEU A 60 7.86 -4.68 -7.04
N LEU A 61 7.59 -4.13 -8.22
CA LEU A 61 6.64 -3.04 -8.39
C LEU A 61 5.31 -3.58 -8.89
N TRP A 62 4.24 -3.32 -8.15
CA TRP A 62 2.87 -3.65 -8.53
C TRP A 62 2.11 -2.42 -9.00
N VAL A 63 1.32 -2.56 -10.07
CA VAL A 63 0.42 -1.52 -10.56
C VAL A 63 -0.90 -2.13 -11.04
N ARG A 64 -1.97 -1.33 -11.07
CA ARG A 64 -3.22 -1.64 -11.78
C ARG A 64 -3.69 -0.45 -12.60
N THR A 65 -3.93 -0.65 -13.89
CA THR A 65 -4.44 0.40 -14.79
C THR A 65 -5.97 0.40 -14.84
N ASP A 66 -6.58 1.50 -15.26
CA ASP A 66 -8.06 1.64 -15.38
C ASP A 66 -8.67 0.93 -16.61
N GLY A 67 -7.96 -0.06 -17.15
CA GLY A 67 -8.26 -0.70 -18.42
C GLY A 67 -7.01 -1.18 -19.11
N ALA A 68 -7.16 -1.65 -20.35
CA ALA A 68 -6.04 -2.17 -21.13
C ALA A 68 -5.08 -1.02 -21.48
N ALA A 69 -3.80 -1.21 -21.16
CA ALA A 69 -2.76 -0.20 -21.36
C ALA A 69 -1.41 -0.83 -21.68
N VAL A 70 -0.48 0.01 -22.11
CA VAL A 70 0.95 -0.30 -22.17
C VAL A 70 1.64 0.42 -21.02
N VAL A 71 2.41 -0.31 -20.23
CA VAL A 71 3.17 0.20 -19.09
C VAL A 71 4.66 0.06 -19.35
N ARG A 72 5.42 1.10 -19.01
CA ARG A 72 6.87 1.05 -18.91
C ARG A 72 7.31 1.60 -17.56
N VAL A 73 8.27 0.93 -16.93
CA VAL A 73 8.87 1.39 -15.68
C VAL A 73 10.30 1.79 -15.95
N GLU A 74 10.69 2.94 -15.42
CA GLU A 74 12.07 3.45 -15.46
C GLU A 74 12.58 3.59 -14.03
N TRP A 75 13.81 3.19 -13.74
CA TRP A 75 14.39 3.31 -12.40
C TRP A 75 15.90 3.56 -12.44
N ALA A 76 16.39 4.27 -11.43
CA ALA A 76 17.82 4.46 -11.19
C ALA A 76 18.08 4.86 -9.72
N PRO A 77 19.33 4.75 -9.24
CA PRO A 77 19.72 5.36 -7.98
C PRO A 77 19.35 6.85 -7.96
N LEU A 78 18.82 7.33 -6.83
CA LEU A 78 18.32 8.71 -6.71
C LEU A 78 19.42 9.73 -7.05
N SER A 79 20.66 9.46 -6.63
CA SER A 79 21.82 10.32 -6.93
C SER A 79 22.07 10.50 -8.44
N LEU A 80 21.81 9.47 -9.26
CA LEU A 80 21.94 9.59 -10.72
C LEU A 80 20.81 10.43 -11.33
N TRP A 81 19.59 10.30 -10.82
CA TRP A 81 18.46 11.14 -11.23
C TRP A 81 18.70 12.62 -10.92
N GLU A 82 19.20 12.94 -9.73
CA GLU A 82 19.51 14.31 -9.33
C GLU A 82 20.64 14.92 -10.17
N GLN A 83 21.67 14.14 -10.49
CA GLN A 83 22.77 14.57 -11.35
C GLN A 83 22.28 14.86 -12.78
N ALA A 84 21.48 13.95 -13.36
CA ALA A 84 20.93 14.14 -14.71
C ALA A 84 20.01 15.36 -14.79
N SER A 85 19.17 15.57 -13.77
CA SER A 85 18.26 16.74 -13.70
C SER A 85 19.02 18.07 -13.66
N LYS A 86 20.20 18.10 -13.03
CA LYS A 86 21.06 19.31 -12.95
C LYS A 86 21.86 19.59 -14.23
N MET A 87 22.16 18.56 -15.03
CA MET A 87 23.02 18.69 -16.22
C MET A 87 22.25 19.05 -17.50
N ALA A 88 20.93 19.22 -17.44
CA ALA A 88 20.05 19.44 -18.60
C ALA A 88 20.22 18.39 -19.73
N THR A 89 20.81 17.24 -19.41
CA THR A 89 20.95 16.11 -20.32
C THR A 89 19.71 15.24 -20.22
N VAL A 90 19.00 15.13 -21.35
CA VAL A 90 17.64 14.57 -21.47
C VAL A 90 17.54 13.08 -21.11
N VAL A 91 18.66 12.37 -20.91
CA VAL A 91 18.63 10.93 -20.64
C VAL A 91 19.56 10.60 -19.48
N ALA A 92 19.02 10.62 -18.25
CA ALA A 92 19.64 9.92 -17.14
C ALA A 92 19.89 8.45 -17.54
N PRO A 93 21.03 7.83 -17.17
CA PRO A 93 21.26 6.40 -17.38
C PRO A 93 20.32 5.61 -16.46
N VAL A 94 19.07 5.45 -16.91
CA VAL A 94 18.00 4.78 -16.18
C VAL A 94 17.78 3.42 -16.80
N SER A 95 17.63 2.42 -15.93
CA SER A 95 17.12 1.12 -16.32
C SER A 95 15.66 1.27 -16.74
N ARG A 96 15.24 0.47 -17.72
CA ARG A 96 13.88 0.49 -18.24
C ARG A 96 13.40 -0.92 -18.50
N THR A 97 12.13 -1.18 -18.24
CA THR A 97 11.49 -2.41 -18.69
C THR A 97 11.25 -2.36 -20.19
N ALA A 98 11.01 -3.53 -20.79
CA ALA A 98 10.23 -3.58 -22.02
C ALA A 98 8.83 -2.99 -21.80
N PHE A 99 8.10 -2.76 -22.88
CA PHE A 99 6.69 -2.39 -22.81
C PHE A 99 5.85 -3.60 -22.38
N LEU A 100 5.16 -3.45 -21.25
CA LEU A 100 4.30 -4.47 -20.64
C LEU A 100 2.84 -4.12 -20.93
N LYS A 101 1.97 -5.11 -21.06
CA LYS A 101 0.54 -4.89 -21.34
C LYS A 101 -0.31 -5.33 -20.17
N THR A 102 -1.34 -4.56 -19.87
CA THR A 102 -2.42 -4.93 -18.95
C THR A 102 -3.66 -5.31 -19.73
N ASP A 103 -4.40 -6.30 -19.24
CA ASP A 103 -5.61 -6.82 -19.88
C ASP A 103 -6.66 -7.27 -18.85
N ALA A 104 -7.84 -7.64 -19.33
CA ALA A 104 -8.95 -8.03 -18.46
C ALA A 104 -8.71 -9.37 -17.74
N GLU A 105 -7.90 -10.28 -18.30
CA GLU A 105 -7.64 -11.60 -17.70
C GLU A 105 -6.95 -11.47 -16.35
N THR A 106 -6.01 -10.52 -16.27
CA THR A 106 -5.18 -10.22 -15.09
C THR A 106 -5.76 -9.11 -14.20
N ASP A 107 -7.01 -8.70 -14.41
CA ASP A 107 -7.59 -7.50 -13.79
C ASP A 107 -6.75 -6.22 -13.99
N TYR A 108 -6.14 -6.11 -15.17
CA TYR A 108 -5.29 -5.00 -15.56
C TYR A 108 -4.13 -4.75 -14.60
N THR A 109 -3.67 -5.80 -13.90
CA THR A 109 -2.56 -5.74 -12.95
C THR A 109 -1.24 -6.14 -13.60
N LEU A 110 -0.14 -5.61 -13.08
CA LEU A 110 1.21 -6.09 -13.35
C LEU A 110 1.99 -6.20 -12.06
N THR A 111 2.81 -7.24 -11.96
CA THR A 111 3.88 -7.38 -10.96
C THR A 111 5.21 -7.40 -11.72
N ILE A 112 6.02 -6.37 -11.50
CA ILE A 112 7.17 -6.04 -12.34
C ILE A 112 8.45 -6.18 -11.51
N PRO A 113 9.35 -7.14 -11.82
CA PRO A 113 10.63 -7.25 -11.16
C PRO A 113 11.56 -6.11 -11.58
N LEU A 114 12.14 -5.42 -10.61
CA LEU A 114 13.24 -4.48 -10.77
C LEU A 114 14.51 -5.20 -10.31
N GLU A 115 15.44 -5.45 -11.22
CA GLU A 115 16.62 -6.27 -10.99
C GLU A 115 17.92 -5.47 -11.12
N GLY A 116 19.04 -6.10 -10.73
CA GLY A 116 20.38 -5.49 -10.81
C GLY A 116 20.56 -4.30 -9.87
N LEU A 117 19.84 -4.29 -8.75
CA LEU A 117 19.92 -3.21 -7.78
C LEU A 117 21.17 -3.36 -6.91
N THR A 118 21.72 -2.24 -6.47
CA THR A 118 22.83 -2.19 -5.53
C THR A 118 22.29 -2.24 -4.09
N PRO A 119 22.89 -3.00 -3.17
CA PRO A 119 22.49 -3.02 -1.75
C PRO A 119 22.54 -1.63 -1.10
N SER A 120 21.74 -1.42 -0.05
CA SER A 120 21.71 -0.17 0.74
C SER A 120 21.60 1.12 -0.08
N THR A 121 20.86 1.08 -1.19
CA THR A 121 20.80 2.17 -2.16
C THR A 121 19.37 2.65 -2.33
N ARG A 122 19.20 3.98 -2.29
CA ARG A 122 17.92 4.63 -2.58
C ARG A 122 17.71 4.72 -4.09
N TYR A 123 16.60 4.18 -4.56
CA TYR A 123 16.17 4.22 -5.95
C TYR A 123 14.91 5.07 -6.09
N ARG A 124 14.81 5.75 -7.24
CA ARG A 124 13.59 6.38 -7.71
C ARG A 124 13.10 5.64 -8.95
N TYR A 125 11.79 5.38 -9.01
CA TYR A 125 11.12 4.78 -10.15
C TYR A 125 10.01 5.67 -10.69
N HIS A 126 9.82 5.65 -12.00
CA HIS A 126 8.72 6.28 -12.71
C HIS A 126 7.90 5.22 -13.44
N VAL A 127 6.58 5.27 -13.30
CA VAL A 127 5.63 4.47 -14.07
C VAL A 127 5.06 5.35 -15.18
N VAL A 128 5.21 4.91 -16.42
CA VAL A 128 4.68 5.56 -17.60
C VAL A 128 3.60 4.67 -18.21
N VAL A 129 2.42 5.23 -18.45
CA VAL A 129 1.26 4.52 -19.00
C VAL A 129 0.88 5.13 -20.35
N GLY A 130 0.73 4.29 -21.36
CA GLY A 130 0.33 4.64 -22.72
C GLY A 130 -0.80 3.76 -23.25
N PRO A 131 -1.37 4.09 -24.41
CA PRO A 131 -2.44 3.31 -25.03
C PRO A 131 -1.91 1.98 -25.59
N THR A 132 -2.79 0.97 -25.68
CA THR A 132 -2.49 -0.33 -26.30
C THR A 132 -2.32 -0.28 -27.81
N GLU A 133 -2.98 0.67 -28.46
CA GLU A 133 -2.91 0.88 -29.91
C GLU A 133 -1.84 1.92 -30.24
N SER A 134 -0.61 1.46 -30.41
CA SER A 134 0.44 2.25 -31.05
C SER A 134 1.22 1.37 -32.01
N SER A 135 1.31 1.80 -33.26
CA SER A 135 2.18 1.20 -34.27
C SER A 135 3.64 1.67 -34.13
N GLN A 136 3.94 2.53 -33.15
CA GLN A 136 5.28 3.07 -32.94
C GLN A 136 6.13 2.11 -32.11
N SER A 137 7.43 2.06 -32.40
CA SER A 137 8.41 1.29 -31.63
C SER A 137 8.60 1.82 -30.20
N GLN A 138 8.18 3.07 -29.95
CA GLN A 138 8.14 3.73 -28.65
C GLN A 138 6.76 4.40 -28.49
N PRO A 139 5.72 3.68 -28.03
CA PRO A 139 4.41 4.26 -27.80
C PRO A 139 4.48 5.53 -26.93
N PRO A 140 3.72 6.58 -27.26
CA PRO A 140 3.61 7.75 -26.39
C PRO A 140 2.98 7.33 -25.06
N GLY A 141 3.53 7.80 -23.94
CA GLY A 141 3.03 7.52 -22.61
C GLY A 141 3.05 8.76 -21.72
N LYS A 142 2.20 8.75 -20.69
CA LYS A 142 2.12 9.81 -19.68
C LYS A 142 2.70 9.30 -18.36
N PRO A 143 3.45 10.12 -17.61
CA PRO A 143 3.81 9.80 -16.24
C PRO A 143 2.53 9.52 -15.42
N ALA A 144 2.50 8.38 -14.75
CA ALA A 144 1.35 7.91 -13.98
C ALA A 144 1.66 7.84 -12.47
N ALA A 145 2.89 7.48 -12.11
CA ALA A 145 3.36 7.50 -10.72
C ALA A 145 4.88 7.71 -10.65
N THR A 146 5.32 8.36 -9.58
CA THR A 146 6.73 8.43 -9.17
C THR A 146 6.82 8.01 -7.71
N GLY A 147 7.75 7.12 -7.40
CA GLY A 147 8.01 6.70 -6.03
C GLY A 147 9.48 6.38 -5.78
N GLU A 148 9.77 6.07 -4.52
CA GLU A 148 11.12 5.76 -4.06
C GLU A 148 11.11 4.54 -3.15
N PHE A 149 12.25 3.86 -3.08
CA PHE A 149 12.50 2.81 -2.11
C PHE A 149 13.98 2.68 -1.82
N VAL A 150 14.33 1.97 -0.76
CA VAL A 150 15.71 1.67 -0.39
C VAL A 150 15.90 0.16 -0.39
N THR A 151 16.89 -0.34 -1.10
CA THR A 151 17.28 -1.76 -1.06
C THR A 151 17.84 -2.15 0.30
N LEU A 152 17.66 -3.40 0.68
CA LEU A 152 18.21 -3.92 1.93
C LEU A 152 19.75 -3.96 1.89
N PRO A 153 20.43 -4.02 3.05
CA PRO A 153 21.85 -4.36 3.11
C PRO A 153 22.13 -5.73 2.49
N ASP A 154 23.36 -5.95 2.06
CA ASP A 154 23.80 -7.28 1.64
C ASP A 154 23.81 -8.27 2.82
N GLU A 155 23.89 -9.56 2.50
CA GLU A 155 23.83 -10.66 3.48
C GLU A 155 25.00 -10.67 4.49
N HIS A 156 26.07 -9.94 4.22
CA HIS A 156 27.25 -9.85 5.08
C HIS A 156 27.24 -8.60 5.97
N THR A 157 26.28 -7.69 5.76
CA THR A 157 26.21 -6.40 6.44
C THR A 157 25.05 -6.37 7.42
N SER A 158 25.35 -6.21 8.71
CA SER A 158 24.34 -5.94 9.73
C SER A 158 24.06 -4.44 9.83
N ALA A 159 22.79 -4.06 9.83
CA ALA A 159 22.34 -2.69 10.03
C ALA A 159 21.15 -2.63 10.98
N ALA A 160 21.02 -1.54 11.74
CA ALA A 160 19.82 -1.27 12.49
C ALA A 160 18.65 -1.00 11.53
N VAL A 161 17.49 -1.56 11.83
CA VAL A 161 16.28 -1.38 11.02
C VAL A 161 15.11 -1.00 11.92
N ALA A 162 14.37 0.02 11.50
CA ALA A 162 13.07 0.35 12.06
C ALA A 162 12.01 0.01 11.01
N PHE A 163 11.02 -0.79 11.38
CA PHE A 163 9.94 -1.20 10.50
C PHE A 163 8.62 -1.13 11.25
N ALA A 164 7.52 -1.07 10.49
CA ALA A 164 6.18 -1.11 11.04
C ALA A 164 5.47 -2.40 10.61
N TRP A 165 4.43 -2.80 11.33
CA TRP A 165 3.62 -3.95 10.99
C TRP A 165 2.17 -3.74 11.43
N SER A 166 1.23 -4.33 10.71
CA SER A 166 -0.18 -4.42 11.09
C SER A 166 -0.84 -5.57 10.33
N GLY A 167 -1.96 -6.07 10.86
CA GLY A 167 -2.98 -6.80 10.11
C GLY A 167 -4.31 -6.06 10.19
N ASP A 168 -5.41 -6.74 9.87
CA ASP A 168 -6.76 -6.38 10.32
C ASP A 168 -7.29 -5.05 9.73
N LEU A 169 -7.02 -4.78 8.45
CA LEU A 169 -7.41 -3.53 7.81
C LEU A 169 -8.93 -3.44 7.62
N GLY A 170 -9.57 -2.66 8.49
CA GLY A 170 -11.03 -2.46 8.48
C GLY A 170 -11.78 -3.37 9.45
N SER A 171 -11.04 -4.08 10.32
CA SER A 171 -11.59 -4.94 11.37
C SER A 171 -12.52 -4.18 12.33
N GLY A 172 -13.41 -4.93 12.99
CA GLY A 172 -14.38 -4.39 13.94
C GLY A 172 -15.37 -3.39 13.31
N GLY A 173 -15.61 -3.49 12.00
CA GLY A 173 -16.49 -2.59 11.26
C GLY A 173 -15.89 -1.21 10.97
N ARG A 174 -14.57 -1.02 11.17
CA ARG A 174 -13.85 0.22 10.87
C ARG A 174 -13.51 0.32 9.38
N CYS A 175 -14.50 0.08 8.54
CA CYS A 175 -14.42 0.15 7.10
C CYS A 175 -13.87 1.49 6.60
N ARG A 176 -13.24 1.48 5.43
CA ARG A 176 -12.80 2.65 4.69
C ARG A 176 -13.92 3.71 4.65
N ARG A 177 -13.58 4.93 5.05
CA ARG A 177 -14.49 6.09 5.01
C ARG A 177 -13.90 7.21 4.18
N GLY A 178 -14.65 7.67 3.19
CA GLY A 178 -14.24 8.76 2.33
C GLY A 178 -13.03 8.41 1.46
N VAL A 179 -12.52 9.46 0.81
CA VAL A 179 -11.40 9.35 -0.13
C VAL A 179 -10.10 8.92 0.57
N ASP A 180 -9.78 9.49 1.73
CA ASP A 180 -8.57 9.18 2.49
C ASP A 180 -8.58 7.74 3.04
N GLY A 181 -9.76 7.25 3.44
CA GLY A 181 -9.94 5.89 3.92
C GLY A 181 -9.36 5.65 5.32
N TYR A 182 -8.06 5.36 5.40
CA TYR A 182 -7.38 4.86 6.60
C TYR A 182 -6.22 5.79 7.03
N PRO A 183 -6.50 6.87 7.80
CA PRO A 183 -5.49 7.86 8.19
C PRO A 183 -4.31 7.31 9.02
N ILE A 184 -4.43 6.09 9.55
CA ILE A 184 -3.35 5.41 10.25
C ILE A 184 -2.10 5.26 9.37
N PHE A 185 -2.25 5.10 8.05
CA PHE A 185 -1.11 5.00 7.15
C PHE A 185 -0.32 6.30 7.05
N ASP A 186 -0.99 7.46 7.05
CA ASP A 186 -0.29 8.76 7.13
C ASP A 186 0.43 8.91 8.48
N ALA A 187 -0.16 8.37 9.57
CA ALA A 187 0.47 8.39 10.88
C ALA A 187 1.73 7.50 10.95
N ILE A 188 1.67 6.28 10.42
CA ILE A 188 2.81 5.35 10.32
C ILE A 188 3.90 5.93 9.43
N HIS A 189 3.52 6.52 8.30
CA HIS A 189 4.46 7.08 7.31
C HIS A 189 5.40 8.14 7.91
N ARG A 190 4.92 8.95 8.88
CA ARG A 190 5.74 9.95 9.59
C ARG A 190 6.92 9.37 10.39
N TYR A 191 6.90 8.07 10.67
CA TYR A 191 8.03 7.39 11.33
C TYR A 191 9.07 6.88 10.33
N HIS A 192 8.87 7.07 9.02
CA HIS A 192 9.76 6.63 7.95
C HIS A 192 10.25 5.18 8.11
N PRO A 193 9.33 4.20 8.27
CA PRO A 193 9.74 2.81 8.40
C PRO A 193 10.50 2.36 7.15
N ALA A 194 11.56 1.56 7.34
CA ALA A 194 12.32 0.99 6.24
C ALA A 194 11.45 0.06 5.38
N PHE A 195 10.50 -0.62 6.00
CA PHE A 195 9.46 -1.40 5.35
C PHE A 195 8.25 -1.60 6.27
N PHE A 196 7.17 -2.12 5.69
CA PHE A 196 5.94 -2.50 6.36
C PHE A 196 5.63 -3.99 6.19
N LEU A 197 5.34 -4.68 7.29
CA LEU A 197 4.80 -6.04 7.24
C LEU A 197 3.28 -5.99 7.32
N PHE A 198 2.60 -6.42 6.26
CA PHE A 198 1.15 -6.51 6.22
C PHE A 198 0.73 -7.95 6.48
N LEU A 199 0.23 -8.23 7.67
CA LEU A 199 0.12 -9.58 8.24
C LEU A 199 -1.22 -10.28 7.96
N GLY A 200 -1.89 -9.96 6.86
CA GLY A 200 -3.19 -10.53 6.51
C GLY A 200 -4.38 -9.69 6.98
N ASP A 201 -5.58 -10.20 6.72
CA ASP A 201 -6.85 -9.51 7.01
C ASP A 201 -6.94 -8.13 6.36
N THR A 202 -6.45 -8.05 5.14
CA THR A 202 -6.31 -6.82 4.38
C THR A 202 -7.60 -6.43 3.68
N ILE A 203 -8.50 -7.39 3.37
CA ILE A 203 -9.73 -7.12 2.60
C ILE A 203 -11.06 -7.41 3.30
N TYR A 204 -11.10 -8.26 4.34
CA TYR A 204 -12.35 -8.71 4.96
C TYR A 204 -13.40 -9.13 3.92
N GLY A 205 -13.01 -10.03 3.00
CA GLY A 205 -13.82 -10.39 1.83
C GLY A 205 -15.20 -10.96 2.19
N ASP A 206 -15.32 -11.53 3.36
CA ASP A 206 -16.47 -12.26 3.88
C ASP A 206 -17.38 -11.44 4.82
N HIS A 207 -17.07 -10.15 5.02
CA HIS A 207 -17.86 -9.21 5.81
C HIS A 207 -18.37 -8.02 5.00
N VAL A 208 -19.65 -7.69 5.23
CA VAL A 208 -20.26 -6.44 4.76
C VAL A 208 -19.98 -5.34 5.78
N CYS A 209 -19.73 -4.13 5.30
CA CYS A 209 -19.58 -2.96 6.17
C CYS A 209 -20.93 -2.55 6.80
N PRO A 210 -21.01 -2.45 8.14
CA PRO A 210 -22.29 -2.43 8.85
C PRO A 210 -23.04 -1.08 8.83
N SER A 211 -22.45 0.00 8.30
CA SER A 211 -23.06 1.34 8.40
C SER A 211 -22.93 2.12 7.09
N PRO A 212 -23.91 2.01 6.17
CA PRO A 212 -23.93 2.77 4.93
C PRO A 212 -24.17 4.28 5.15
N PRO A 213 -23.84 5.16 4.17
CA PRO A 213 -23.29 4.82 2.87
C PRO A 213 -21.83 4.36 2.97
N ASN A 214 -21.52 3.27 2.25
CA ASN A 214 -20.18 2.70 2.19
C ASN A 214 -19.50 3.12 0.87
N GLU A 215 -18.17 3.12 0.84
CA GLU A 215 -17.44 3.24 -0.43
C GLU A 215 -17.73 2.01 -1.33
N PRO A 216 -17.71 2.15 -2.66
CA PRO A 216 -17.96 1.03 -3.57
C PRO A 216 -17.06 -0.17 -3.28
N GLY A 217 -17.67 -1.35 -3.16
CA GLY A 217 -16.97 -2.60 -2.84
C GLY A 217 -17.12 -3.08 -1.39
N ALA A 218 -17.77 -2.31 -0.51
CA ALA A 218 -17.96 -2.70 0.90
C ALA A 218 -19.28 -3.43 1.22
N ASP A 219 -20.24 -3.46 0.29
CA ASP A 219 -21.65 -3.84 0.55
C ASP A 219 -21.98 -5.32 0.31
N PHE A 220 -20.99 -6.15 0.00
CA PHE A 220 -21.18 -7.57 -0.30
C PHE A 220 -20.09 -8.44 0.32
N LYS A 221 -20.37 -9.75 0.37
CA LYS A 221 -19.38 -10.78 0.64
C LYS A 221 -18.85 -11.33 -0.68
N ALA A 222 -17.53 -11.45 -0.79
CA ALA A 222 -16.86 -12.01 -1.93
C ALA A 222 -16.93 -13.54 -1.89
N THR A 223 -17.46 -14.14 -2.96
CA THR A 223 -17.49 -15.60 -3.16
C THR A 223 -17.05 -15.99 -4.57
N THR A 224 -16.77 -15.00 -5.43
CA THR A 224 -16.31 -15.17 -6.81
C THR A 224 -15.06 -14.33 -7.03
N LEU A 225 -14.23 -14.69 -8.02
CA LEU A 225 -13.00 -13.96 -8.34
C LEU A 225 -13.25 -12.45 -8.54
N ASP A 226 -14.30 -12.08 -9.28
CA ASP A 226 -14.64 -10.68 -9.51
C ASP A 226 -15.04 -9.95 -8.23
N ALA A 227 -15.76 -10.62 -7.32
CA ALA A 227 -16.11 -10.04 -6.04
C ALA A 227 -14.87 -9.84 -5.14
N TYR A 228 -13.94 -10.79 -5.13
CA TYR A 228 -12.66 -10.64 -4.42
C TYR A 228 -11.82 -9.49 -4.98
N ARG A 229 -11.69 -9.41 -6.32
CA ARG A 229 -11.02 -8.27 -6.99
C ARG A 229 -11.64 -6.93 -6.60
N LEU A 230 -12.96 -6.84 -6.55
CA LEU A 230 -13.65 -5.63 -6.09
C LEU A 230 -13.33 -5.29 -4.62
N ARG A 231 -13.16 -6.28 -3.73
CA ARG A 231 -12.72 -6.05 -2.34
C ARG A 231 -11.28 -5.54 -2.26
N HIS A 232 -10.35 -6.10 -3.03
CA HIS A 232 -8.98 -5.56 -3.12
C HIS A 232 -8.98 -4.12 -3.64
N ARG A 233 -9.76 -3.83 -4.70
CA ARG A 233 -9.89 -2.47 -5.24
C ARG A 233 -10.51 -1.49 -4.25
N TYR A 234 -11.49 -1.92 -3.45
CA TYR A 234 -12.08 -1.12 -2.38
C TYR A 234 -11.04 -0.67 -1.36
N GLN A 235 -10.18 -1.58 -0.89
CA GLN A 235 -9.13 -1.24 0.08
C GLN A 235 -8.05 -0.38 -0.55
N ARG A 236 -7.54 -0.78 -1.72
CA ARG A 236 -6.50 -0.04 -2.44
C ARG A 236 -6.95 1.30 -3.00
N GLY A 237 -8.25 1.59 -3.00
CA GLY A 237 -8.74 2.91 -3.36
C GLY A 237 -8.59 3.95 -2.25
N ALA A 238 -8.20 3.57 -1.02
CA ALA A 238 -7.97 4.52 0.07
C ALA A 238 -6.69 5.34 -0.19
N ASP A 239 -6.81 6.67 -0.26
CA ASP A 239 -5.68 7.52 -0.64
C ASP A 239 -4.53 7.48 0.38
N ALA A 240 -4.82 7.36 1.68
CA ALA A 240 -3.77 7.21 2.69
C ALA A 240 -2.95 5.92 2.49
N LEU A 241 -3.61 4.81 2.12
CA LEU A 241 -2.91 3.56 1.79
C LEU A 241 -2.09 3.72 0.49
N ARG A 242 -2.67 4.34 -0.54
CA ARG A 242 -1.98 4.56 -1.82
C ARG A 242 -0.71 5.41 -1.65
N ARG A 243 -0.78 6.52 -0.91
CA ARG A 243 0.38 7.36 -0.58
C ARG A 243 1.45 6.56 0.14
N PHE A 244 1.06 5.78 1.15
CA PHE A 244 1.98 4.96 1.93
C PHE A 244 2.73 3.93 1.07
N LEU A 245 2.02 3.20 0.21
CA LEU A 245 2.59 2.12 -0.62
C LEU A 245 3.48 2.61 -1.78
N VAL A 246 3.41 3.89 -2.15
CA VAL A 246 4.31 4.50 -3.16
C VAL A 246 5.75 4.58 -2.66
N GLU A 247 5.93 4.81 -1.35
CA GLU A 247 7.23 5.14 -0.75
C GLU A 247 7.73 4.11 0.28
N THR A 248 6.82 3.30 0.84
CA THR A 248 7.17 2.32 1.88
C THR A 248 7.13 0.91 1.30
N PRO A 249 8.27 0.20 1.21
CA PRO A 249 8.30 -1.20 0.84
C PRO A 249 7.37 -2.03 1.69
N VAL A 250 6.55 -2.87 1.07
CA VAL A 250 5.62 -3.78 1.77
C VAL A 250 6.00 -5.25 1.56
N TYR A 251 5.92 -6.03 2.63
CA TYR A 251 5.94 -7.49 2.57
C TYR A 251 4.58 -7.97 3.07
N VAL A 252 3.89 -8.73 2.24
CA VAL A 252 2.51 -9.14 2.50
C VAL A 252 2.45 -10.63 2.78
N VAL A 253 1.64 -10.98 3.76
CA VAL A 253 1.07 -12.32 3.90
C VAL A 253 -0.44 -12.17 3.97
N TRP A 254 -1.14 -13.21 3.57
CA TRP A 254 -2.57 -13.38 3.80
C TRP A 254 -2.86 -14.01 5.16
N ASP A 255 -4.10 -13.86 5.60
CA ASP A 255 -4.74 -14.63 6.66
C ASP A 255 -6.15 -15.07 6.18
N ASP A 256 -7.04 -15.45 7.09
CA ASP A 256 -8.30 -16.07 6.77
C ASP A 256 -9.29 -15.15 6.06
N HIS A 257 -9.34 -13.86 6.40
CA HIS A 257 -10.28 -12.89 5.82
C HIS A 257 -9.95 -12.43 4.39
N GLU A 258 -8.84 -12.87 3.81
CA GLU A 258 -8.62 -12.86 2.35
C GLU A 258 -9.55 -13.82 1.61
N VAL A 259 -10.15 -14.78 2.32
CA VAL A 259 -11.03 -15.80 1.76
C VAL A 259 -12.32 -15.89 2.60
N ARG A 260 -12.24 -16.44 3.80
CA ARG A 260 -13.38 -16.59 4.71
C ARG A 260 -12.90 -16.81 6.14
N ASN A 261 -13.53 -16.14 7.09
CA ASN A 261 -13.27 -16.27 8.52
C ASN A 261 -13.12 -17.74 8.96
N ASN A 262 -12.02 -17.99 9.64
CA ASN A 262 -11.54 -19.26 10.19
C ASN A 262 -11.45 -20.40 9.15
N PHE A 263 -11.20 -20.12 7.86
CA PHE A 263 -10.93 -21.22 6.93
C PHE A 263 -9.64 -21.96 7.34
N ALA A 264 -9.56 -23.25 7.00
CA ALA A 264 -8.38 -24.04 7.30
C ALA A 264 -8.01 -24.94 6.12
N GLY A 265 -6.73 -24.91 5.76
CA GLY A 265 -6.16 -25.73 4.70
C GLY A 265 -6.56 -25.29 3.29
N PRO A 266 -6.00 -25.95 2.26
CA PRO A 266 -6.17 -25.58 0.86
C PRO A 266 -7.52 -26.04 0.25
N TYR A 267 -8.43 -26.60 1.06
CA TYR A 267 -9.62 -27.29 0.59
C TYR A 267 -10.92 -26.49 0.71
N ASP A 268 -10.87 -25.29 1.28
CA ASP A 268 -12.05 -24.41 1.31
C ASP A 268 -12.44 -24.04 -0.12
N GLU A 269 -13.73 -24.13 -0.44
CA GLU A 269 -14.25 -23.93 -1.82
C GLU A 269 -13.95 -22.53 -2.36
N GLN A 270 -13.74 -21.54 -1.49
CA GLN A 270 -13.44 -20.17 -1.90
C GLN A 270 -11.95 -19.90 -2.10
N MET A 271 -11.07 -20.80 -1.64
CA MET A 271 -9.61 -20.64 -1.75
C MET A 271 -9.12 -20.42 -3.18
N PRO A 272 -9.59 -21.14 -4.22
CA PRO A 272 -9.13 -20.90 -5.58
C PRO A 272 -9.37 -19.47 -6.04
N ALA A 273 -10.55 -18.91 -5.76
CA ALA A 273 -10.92 -17.55 -6.16
C ALA A 273 -10.22 -16.49 -5.30
N GLY A 274 -10.23 -16.66 -3.97
CA GLY A 274 -9.61 -15.71 -3.04
C GLY A 274 -8.10 -15.63 -3.21
N ARG A 275 -7.42 -16.75 -3.46
CA ARG A 275 -5.98 -16.78 -3.73
C ARG A 275 -5.60 -16.16 -5.08
N GLN A 276 -6.48 -16.24 -6.07
CA GLN A 276 -6.21 -15.74 -7.42
C GLN A 276 -6.40 -14.21 -7.53
N ALA A 277 -7.26 -13.64 -6.68
CA ALA A 277 -7.59 -12.21 -6.68
C ALA A 277 -6.43 -11.32 -6.25
#